data_AF-A0AAU9KU12-F1
#
_entry.id   AF-A0AAU9KU12-F1
#
_cell.length_a   1.000
_cell.length_b   1.000
_cell.length_c   1.000
_cell.angle_alpha   90.00
_cell.angle_beta   90.00
_cell.angle_gamma   90.00
#
_symmetry.space_group_name_H-M   'P 1'
#
loop_
_entity.id
_entity.type
_entity.pdbx_description
1 polymer ?
#
loop_
_entity_poly.entity_id
_entity_poly.type
_entity_poly.pdbx_seq_one_letter_code
_entity_poly.pdbx_strand_id
1 'polypeptide(L)'
;METAGRMGLPGARWYAEMLIRERDWGAMDLMSEQERFIKMQDELKRRELNRFYYAPPGGESLAAVAQRADRLLGILNQECHDKQAIVVAHGEVIWAMRTRLERMSQDTFIELQESGRMVDQIHNGHILHYTRKDPQTGEMAPFFTHVRSSILKKTYNGAKSLSKGDVVPDVSESDDPVSSNSGSASITESSSPSEASVKAEERQTPLLIQGKPMLNLKKVVVVKKTSRFQHEAELYGNGGEALRKQMSMRGFIHDRLKASHEHHIEAVEEITNSFKDRNIEVKVVSATQLTHEAVAGADMIFSAGGDGTFLKTASFVNTPIPVAGLNTDPKRSEGNLCCYKVDNVTHRFSTALDRLLKGDFKWRLRQRIHVGMVNQDGYWYELPRFALNEVFIAESDASRPSHYNIGIDQHQRESHRSSGILMCTGTGSSAWYSSACQIYREQVANVLSAMNHTHTNETVTELTEFINKQNVFPEDSRDMGYVVREPIINATFGDIRFRRGKARRVSMRSLGWDMRVNIDGIYSVPLDYGVQAVMKIADEPKYVLRTVNFSP
;
A
#
# COMPACT_ATOMS: atom_id res chain seq x y z
N MET A 1 14.08 -30.48 -19.72
CA MET A 1 14.36 -30.04 -21.10
C MET A 1 13.10 -30.21 -21.96
N GLU A 2 12.02 -29.45 -21.71
CA GLU A 2 10.69 -29.94 -22.16
C GLU A 2 9.75 -28.90 -22.79
N THR A 3 9.99 -27.60 -22.68
CA THR A 3 9.12 -26.56 -23.28
C THR A 3 9.72 -25.87 -24.50
N ALA A 4 11.02 -25.56 -24.50
CA ALA A 4 11.67 -24.84 -25.62
C ALA A 4 11.66 -25.65 -26.93
N GLY A 5 11.89 -26.96 -26.86
CA GLY A 5 11.82 -27.86 -28.01
C GLY A 5 10.45 -27.90 -28.70
N ARG A 6 9.39 -27.43 -28.03
CA ARG A 6 8.02 -27.35 -28.59
C ARG A 6 7.75 -26.06 -29.36
N MET A 7 8.70 -25.12 -29.42
CA MET A 7 8.51 -23.84 -30.12
C MET A 7 8.40 -23.95 -31.65
N GLY A 8 8.67 -25.14 -32.23
CA GLY A 8 8.43 -25.40 -33.65
C GLY A 8 9.24 -24.53 -34.62
N LEU A 9 10.39 -24.03 -34.19
CA LEU A 9 11.23 -23.14 -35.01
C LEU A 9 11.82 -23.90 -36.22
N PRO A 10 11.61 -23.43 -37.46
CA PRO A 10 12.08 -24.12 -38.67
C PRO A 10 13.59 -24.32 -38.66
N GLY A 11 14.04 -25.56 -38.81
CA GLY A 11 15.47 -25.90 -38.86
C GLY A 11 16.23 -25.80 -37.53
N ALA A 12 15.55 -25.47 -36.42
CA ALA A 12 16.19 -25.38 -35.11
C ALA A 12 16.53 -26.78 -34.57
N ARG A 13 17.76 -26.94 -34.10
CA ARG A 13 18.21 -28.14 -33.35
C ARG A 13 18.33 -27.77 -31.88
N TRP A 14 17.59 -28.47 -31.03
CA TRP A 14 17.57 -28.21 -29.60
C TRP A 14 18.50 -29.19 -28.87
N TYR A 15 19.31 -28.65 -27.96
CA TYR A 15 20.21 -29.42 -27.10
C TYR A 15 19.95 -29.01 -25.65
N ALA A 16 19.86 -29.96 -24.72
CA ALA A 16 20.03 -29.61 -23.31
C ALA A 16 21.50 -29.47 -23.03
N GLU A 17 21.89 -28.26 -22.66
CA GLU A 17 23.16 -28.04 -22.02
C GLU A 17 23.01 -28.21 -20.50
N MET A 18 23.79 -29.13 -19.93
CA MET A 18 23.79 -29.41 -18.49
C MET A 18 24.29 -28.20 -17.67
N LEU A 19 25.11 -27.35 -18.30
CA LEU A 19 25.64 -26.14 -17.69
C LEU A 19 24.64 -24.98 -17.64
N ILE A 20 23.47 -25.05 -18.29
CA ILE A 20 22.42 -24.02 -18.24
C ILE A 20 21.29 -24.48 -17.30
N ARG A 21 21.68 -24.96 -16.11
CA ARG A 21 20.75 -25.23 -15.02
C ARG A 21 20.59 -24.01 -14.13
N GLU A 22 19.45 -23.93 -13.45
CA GLU A 22 19.18 -22.88 -12.48
C GLU A 22 20.22 -22.89 -11.36
N ARG A 23 20.48 -21.69 -10.83
CA ARG A 23 21.41 -21.50 -9.72
C ARG A 23 20.98 -22.35 -8.53
N ASP A 24 21.95 -23.05 -7.95
CA ASP A 24 21.75 -23.85 -6.75
C ASP A 24 21.71 -22.94 -5.52
N TRP A 25 20.60 -22.91 -4.80
CA TRP A 25 20.50 -22.16 -3.54
C TRP A 25 20.87 -23.01 -2.32
N GLY A 26 21.32 -24.25 -2.52
CA GLY A 26 21.85 -25.14 -1.50
C GLY A 26 20.83 -25.40 -0.40
N ALA A 27 21.25 -25.22 0.86
CA ALA A 27 20.40 -25.44 2.01
C ALA A 27 19.14 -24.55 2.04
N MET A 28 19.14 -23.42 1.31
CA MET A 28 17.95 -22.55 1.24
C MET A 28 16.82 -23.16 0.42
N ASP A 29 17.10 -23.94 -0.63
CA ASP A 29 16.06 -24.54 -1.48
C ASP A 29 15.15 -25.51 -0.70
N LEU A 30 15.67 -26.08 0.38
CA LEU A 30 14.94 -26.98 1.27
C LEU A 30 14.12 -26.25 2.35
N MET A 31 14.17 -24.92 2.38
CA MET A 31 13.53 -24.10 3.43
C MET A 31 12.48 -23.17 2.82
N SER A 32 11.35 -23.05 3.52
CA SER A 32 10.35 -22.02 3.21
C SER A 32 10.92 -20.60 3.41
N GLU A 33 10.32 -19.60 2.78
CA GLU A 33 10.79 -18.20 2.90
C GLU A 33 10.82 -17.72 4.36
N GLN A 34 9.82 -18.10 5.15
CA GLN A 34 9.76 -17.80 6.59
C GLN A 34 10.90 -18.47 7.36
N GLU A 35 11.22 -19.72 7.04
CA GLU A 35 12.34 -20.42 7.68
C GLU A 35 13.69 -19.84 7.28
N ARG A 36 13.88 -19.40 6.03
CA ARG A 36 15.10 -18.70 5.60
C ARG A 36 15.28 -17.41 6.40
N PHE A 37 14.20 -16.65 6.58
CA PHE A 37 14.25 -15.39 7.35
C PHE A 37 14.64 -15.61 8.81
N ILE A 38 14.12 -16.68 9.43
CA ILE A 38 14.37 -17.00 10.85
C ILE A 38 15.74 -17.68 11.05
N LYS A 39 16.06 -18.70 10.25
CA LYS A 39 17.23 -19.57 10.45
C LYS A 39 18.50 -19.07 9.75
N MET A 40 18.38 -18.17 8.77
CA MET A 40 19.48 -17.73 7.90
C MET A 40 19.56 -16.19 7.77
N GLN A 41 19.21 -15.47 8.83
CA GLN A 41 19.20 -14.00 8.82
C GLN A 41 20.57 -13.38 8.47
N ASP A 42 21.66 -13.94 9.01
CA ASP A 42 23.00 -13.42 8.73
C ASP A 42 23.45 -13.70 7.29
N GLU A 43 22.97 -14.79 6.70
CA GLU A 43 23.19 -15.15 5.31
C GLU A 43 22.43 -14.21 4.35
N LEU A 44 21.22 -13.79 4.72
CA LEU A 44 20.47 -12.77 3.96
C LEU A 44 21.18 -11.40 3.99
N LYS A 45 21.75 -11.00 5.14
CA LYS A 45 22.58 -9.78 5.22
C LYS A 45 23.84 -9.87 4.35
N ARG A 46 24.51 -11.02 4.34
CA ARG A 46 25.68 -11.26 3.47
C ARG A 46 25.32 -11.18 1.98
N ARG A 47 24.13 -11.66 1.62
CA ARG A 47 23.60 -11.53 0.26
C ARG A 47 23.39 -10.09 -0.15
N GLU A 48 22.86 -9.25 0.74
CA GLU A 48 22.65 -7.82 0.47
C GLU A 48 23.96 -7.05 0.30
N LEU A 49 25.01 -7.43 1.05
CA LEU A 49 26.32 -6.78 0.93
C LEU A 49 27.01 -7.05 -0.41
N ASN A 50 26.88 -8.25 -0.97
CA ASN A 50 27.49 -8.57 -2.27
C ASN A 50 26.72 -9.66 -3.02
N ARG A 51 25.63 -9.25 -3.70
CA ARG A 51 24.72 -10.17 -4.39
C ARG A 51 25.36 -11.02 -5.48
N PHE A 52 26.42 -10.50 -6.12
CA PHE A 52 27.11 -11.17 -7.22
C PHE A 52 28.01 -12.31 -6.74
N TYR A 53 28.78 -12.11 -5.66
CA TYR A 53 29.69 -13.13 -5.12
C TYR A 53 29.09 -13.97 -4.01
N TYR A 54 27.98 -13.55 -3.43
CA TYR A 54 27.30 -14.30 -2.39
C TYR A 54 27.00 -15.72 -2.89
N ALA A 55 27.45 -16.73 -2.16
CA ALA A 55 27.06 -18.13 -2.32
C ALA A 55 26.28 -18.56 -1.07
N PRO A 56 25.04 -19.05 -1.21
CA PRO A 56 24.30 -19.59 -0.08
C PRO A 56 24.99 -20.86 0.45
N PRO A 57 24.75 -21.25 1.72
CA PRO A 57 25.37 -22.42 2.30
C PRO A 57 25.10 -23.69 1.48
N GLY A 58 26.16 -24.28 0.93
CA GLY A 58 26.08 -25.47 0.06
C GLY A 58 25.55 -25.20 -1.35
N GLY A 59 25.37 -23.94 -1.75
CA GLY A 59 24.93 -23.54 -3.08
C GLY A 59 26.00 -22.79 -3.86
N GLU A 60 25.57 -22.13 -4.94
CA GLU A 60 26.44 -21.52 -5.95
C GLU A 60 26.33 -19.97 -5.92
N SER A 61 27.42 -19.25 -6.20
CA SER A 61 27.38 -17.79 -6.41
C SER A 61 26.98 -17.43 -7.84
N LEU A 62 26.43 -16.23 -8.05
CA LEU A 62 26.14 -15.76 -9.41
C LEU A 62 27.42 -15.65 -10.25
N ALA A 63 28.56 -15.35 -9.63
CA ALA A 63 29.88 -15.40 -10.28
C ALA A 63 30.24 -16.81 -10.80
N ALA A 64 29.91 -17.88 -10.07
CA ALA A 64 30.10 -19.24 -10.55
C ALA A 64 29.12 -19.61 -11.67
N VAL A 65 27.86 -19.15 -11.60
CA VAL A 65 26.92 -19.24 -12.73
C VAL A 65 27.47 -18.52 -13.97
N ALA A 66 28.11 -17.37 -13.80
CA ALA A 66 28.75 -16.62 -14.88
C ALA A 66 29.94 -17.36 -15.52
N GLN A 67 30.70 -18.15 -14.76
CA GLN A 67 31.73 -19.03 -15.32
C GLN A 67 31.12 -20.16 -16.18
N ARG A 68 29.96 -20.70 -15.79
CA ARG A 68 29.22 -21.67 -16.63
C ARG A 68 28.71 -21.01 -17.91
N ALA A 69 28.22 -19.79 -17.81
CA ALA A 69 27.82 -18.97 -18.96
C ALA A 69 29.01 -18.71 -19.92
N ASP A 70 30.20 -18.44 -19.40
CA ASP A 70 31.41 -18.27 -20.23
C ASP A 70 31.73 -19.52 -21.06
N ARG A 71 31.58 -20.71 -20.46
CA ARG A 71 31.77 -21.99 -21.18
C ARG A 71 30.74 -22.18 -22.28
N LEU A 72 29.47 -21.86 -22.03
CA LEU A 72 28.43 -21.89 -23.06
C LEU A 72 28.75 -20.92 -24.21
N LEU A 73 29.12 -19.68 -23.89
CA LEU A 73 29.49 -18.68 -24.90
C LEU A 73 30.68 -19.16 -25.74
N GLY A 74 31.64 -19.86 -25.12
CA GLY A 74 32.73 -20.53 -25.83
C GLY A 74 32.25 -21.60 -26.82
N ILE A 75 31.33 -22.48 -26.40
CA ILE A 75 30.74 -23.51 -27.28
C ILE A 75 29.98 -22.85 -28.43
N LEU A 76 29.14 -21.85 -28.16
CA LEU A 76 28.40 -21.12 -29.19
C LEU A 76 29.34 -20.45 -30.20
N ASN A 77 30.46 -19.90 -29.73
CA ASN A 77 31.46 -19.29 -30.59
C ASN A 77 32.24 -20.31 -31.44
N GLN A 78 32.38 -21.56 -31.00
CA GLN A 78 33.09 -22.61 -31.76
C GLN A 78 32.16 -23.35 -32.72
N GLU A 79 30.99 -23.80 -32.26
CA GLU A 79 30.09 -24.69 -33.00
C GLU A 79 28.99 -23.96 -33.79
N CYS A 80 28.69 -22.72 -33.41
CA CYS A 80 27.60 -21.92 -33.95
C CYS A 80 28.05 -20.54 -34.46
N HIS A 81 29.33 -20.36 -34.82
CA HIS A 81 29.90 -19.07 -35.24
C HIS A 81 29.20 -18.43 -36.45
N ASP A 82 28.59 -19.24 -37.31
CA ASP A 82 27.86 -18.85 -38.52
C ASP A 82 26.33 -18.94 -38.37
N LYS A 83 25.83 -19.22 -37.16
CA LYS A 83 24.42 -19.51 -36.88
C LYS A 83 23.80 -18.52 -35.91
N GLN A 84 22.47 -18.51 -35.88
CA GLN A 84 21.69 -17.85 -34.84
C GLN A 84 21.43 -18.84 -33.71
N ALA A 85 21.85 -18.50 -32.50
CA ALA A 85 21.64 -19.32 -31.32
C ALA A 85 20.48 -18.76 -30.48
N ILE A 86 19.64 -19.67 -29.95
CA ILE A 86 18.60 -19.34 -28.97
C ILE A 86 18.93 -20.10 -27.70
N VAL A 87 19.04 -19.37 -26.59
CA VAL A 87 19.27 -19.94 -25.26
C VAL A 87 18.01 -19.71 -24.43
N VAL A 88 17.44 -20.77 -23.89
CA VAL A 88 16.27 -20.71 -23.00
C VAL A 88 16.69 -21.13 -21.60
N ALA A 89 16.61 -20.22 -20.66
CA ALA A 89 17.07 -20.40 -19.28
C ALA A 89 16.21 -19.60 -18.30
N HIS A 90 16.45 -19.80 -17.01
CA HIS A 90 15.82 -19.05 -15.92
C HIS A 90 16.54 -17.72 -15.65
N GLY A 91 15.92 -16.87 -14.83
CA GLY A 91 16.31 -15.47 -14.66
C GLY A 91 17.75 -15.26 -14.20
N GLU A 92 18.26 -16.07 -13.26
CA GLU A 92 19.63 -15.91 -12.76
C GLU A 92 20.69 -16.31 -13.81
N VAL A 93 20.40 -17.31 -14.63
CA VAL A 93 21.28 -17.67 -15.75
C VAL A 93 21.27 -16.58 -16.83
N ILE A 94 20.11 -15.96 -17.09
CA ILE A 94 20.02 -14.80 -17.98
C ILE A 94 20.86 -13.64 -17.42
N TRP A 95 20.76 -13.34 -16.13
CA TRP A 95 21.61 -12.33 -15.48
C TRP A 95 23.09 -12.62 -15.60
N ALA A 96 23.50 -13.87 -15.37
CA ALA A 96 24.88 -14.29 -15.55
C ALA A 96 25.36 -14.05 -17.00
N MET A 97 24.55 -14.41 -18.00
CA MET A 97 24.85 -14.16 -19.42
C MET A 97 24.94 -12.66 -19.72
N ARG A 98 24.05 -11.83 -19.16
CA ARG A 98 24.08 -10.36 -19.34
C ARG A 98 25.36 -9.74 -18.83
N THR A 99 25.83 -10.13 -17.65
CA THR A 99 27.07 -9.57 -17.10
C THR A 99 28.27 -9.82 -18.01
N ARG A 100 28.28 -10.95 -18.74
CA ARG A 100 29.33 -11.30 -19.71
C ARG A 100 29.15 -10.62 -21.06
N LEU A 101 27.95 -10.66 -21.62
CA LEU A 101 27.65 -10.11 -22.94
C LEU A 101 27.72 -8.58 -22.97
N GLU A 102 27.21 -7.92 -21.92
CA GLU A 102 27.21 -6.46 -21.79
C GLU A 102 28.47 -5.93 -21.08
N ARG A 103 29.39 -6.81 -20.67
CA ARG A 103 30.63 -6.47 -19.94
C ARG A 103 30.38 -5.58 -18.73
N MET A 104 29.34 -5.91 -17.96
CA MET A 104 28.93 -5.13 -16.81
C MET A 104 29.97 -5.19 -15.69
N SER A 105 30.20 -4.05 -15.04
CA SER A 105 30.88 -4.03 -13.75
C SER A 105 29.95 -4.54 -12.64
N GLN A 106 30.51 -4.77 -11.45
CA GLN A 106 29.73 -5.12 -10.26
C GLN A 106 28.74 -4.02 -9.90
N ASP A 107 29.18 -2.77 -9.97
CA ASP A 107 28.34 -1.60 -9.67
C ASP A 107 27.17 -1.50 -10.63
N THR A 108 27.40 -1.66 -11.94
CA THR A 108 26.32 -1.65 -12.94
C THR A 108 25.34 -2.81 -12.71
N PHE A 109 25.83 -3.99 -12.32
CA PHE A 109 24.95 -5.11 -11.98
C PHE A 109 24.06 -4.80 -10.77
N ILE A 110 24.62 -4.22 -9.71
CA ILE A 110 23.87 -3.82 -8.51
C ILE A 110 22.87 -2.73 -8.86
N GLU A 111 23.30 -1.69 -9.57
CA GLU A 111 22.44 -0.60 -10.04
C GLU A 111 21.24 -1.13 -10.84
N LEU A 112 21.44 -2.07 -11.77
CA LEU A 112 20.34 -2.65 -12.55
C LEU A 112 19.41 -3.55 -11.72
N GLN A 113 19.92 -4.20 -10.68
CA GLN A 113 19.11 -4.98 -9.74
C GLN A 113 18.28 -4.08 -8.82
N GLU A 114 18.78 -2.89 -8.51
CA GLU A 114 18.16 -1.93 -7.59
C GLU A 114 17.35 -0.83 -8.29
N SER A 115 17.55 -0.61 -9.60
CA SER A 115 17.01 0.54 -10.33
C SER A 115 15.49 0.64 -10.32
N GLY A 116 14.79 -0.46 -10.00
CA GLY A 116 13.33 -0.55 -10.02
C GLY A 116 12.70 -0.38 -11.41
N ARG A 117 13.50 -0.09 -12.46
CA ARG A 117 13.02 0.10 -13.82
C ARG A 117 12.70 -1.25 -14.44
N MET A 118 11.49 -1.39 -15.00
CA MET A 118 11.05 -2.65 -15.62
C MET A 118 11.99 -3.15 -16.71
N VAL A 119 12.57 -2.23 -17.48
CA VAL A 119 13.49 -2.54 -18.59
C VAL A 119 14.83 -3.12 -18.12
N ASP A 120 15.19 -2.88 -16.86
CA ASP A 120 16.45 -3.34 -16.28
C ASP A 120 16.31 -4.73 -15.65
N GLN A 121 15.10 -5.12 -15.24
CA GLN A 121 14.81 -6.43 -14.63
C GLN A 121 14.49 -7.52 -15.67
N ILE A 122 14.66 -8.79 -15.24
CA ILE A 122 14.34 -9.97 -16.04
C ILE A 122 13.02 -10.55 -15.60
N HIS A 123 12.08 -10.67 -16.55
CA HIS A 123 10.71 -11.13 -16.31
C HIS A 123 10.47 -12.52 -16.89
N ASN A 124 9.38 -13.16 -16.47
CA ASN A 124 8.93 -14.41 -17.08
C ASN A 124 8.58 -14.22 -18.55
N GLY A 125 9.14 -15.04 -19.44
CA GLY A 125 8.95 -14.95 -20.88
C GLY A 125 9.64 -13.75 -21.54
N HIS A 126 10.64 -13.18 -20.87
CA HIS A 126 11.47 -12.10 -21.40
C HIS A 126 12.49 -12.63 -22.41
N ILE A 127 12.57 -11.98 -23.57
CA ILE A 127 13.51 -12.29 -24.64
C ILE A 127 14.51 -11.14 -24.75
N LEU A 128 15.80 -11.47 -24.59
CA LEU A 128 16.91 -10.56 -24.88
C LEU A 128 17.61 -11.04 -26.15
N HIS A 129 17.64 -10.18 -27.16
CA HIS A 129 18.29 -10.45 -28.43
C HIS A 129 19.53 -9.56 -28.58
N TYR A 130 20.70 -10.19 -28.59
CA TYR A 130 21.98 -9.51 -28.80
C TYR A 130 22.43 -9.63 -30.25
N THR A 131 22.89 -8.53 -30.84
CA THR A 131 23.44 -8.51 -32.21
C THR A 131 24.72 -7.68 -32.28
N ARG A 132 25.64 -8.15 -33.10
CA ARG A 132 26.87 -7.44 -33.51
C ARG A 132 26.64 -6.56 -34.73
N LYS A 133 25.59 -6.87 -35.50
CA LYS A 133 25.18 -6.11 -36.67
C LYS A 133 24.42 -4.87 -36.22
N ASP A 134 24.94 -3.71 -36.57
CA ASP A 134 24.23 -2.45 -36.38
C ASP A 134 22.90 -2.49 -37.15
N PRO A 135 21.75 -2.31 -36.48
CA PRO A 135 20.44 -2.36 -37.13
C PRO A 135 20.19 -1.22 -38.13
N GLN A 136 20.91 -0.11 -38.02
CA GLN A 136 20.75 1.09 -38.85
C GLN A 136 21.73 1.09 -40.02
N THR A 137 23.00 0.79 -39.77
CA THR A 137 24.07 0.85 -40.80
C THR A 137 24.35 -0.51 -41.44
N GLY A 138 24.00 -1.61 -40.77
CA GLY A 138 24.29 -2.97 -41.21
C GLY A 138 25.74 -3.40 -40.99
N GLU A 139 26.59 -2.54 -40.43
CA GLU A 139 27.99 -2.83 -40.13
C GLU A 139 28.15 -3.85 -39.00
N MET A 140 29.20 -4.66 -39.08
CA MET A 140 29.47 -5.72 -38.11
C MET A 140 30.50 -5.27 -37.08
N ALA A 141 30.09 -5.13 -35.82
CA ALA A 141 30.99 -4.85 -34.71
C ALA A 141 31.79 -6.11 -34.27
N PRO A 142 32.97 -5.94 -33.65
CA PRO A 142 33.78 -7.07 -33.15
C PRO A 142 33.14 -7.80 -31.96
N PHE A 143 32.24 -7.16 -31.21
CA PHE A 143 31.51 -7.72 -30.07
C PHE A 143 30.03 -7.31 -30.13
N PHE A 144 29.16 -7.90 -29.30
CA PHE A 144 27.76 -7.52 -29.23
C PHE A 144 27.65 -6.06 -28.77
N THR A 145 27.13 -5.21 -29.65
CA THR A 145 27.00 -3.76 -29.40
C THR A 145 25.55 -3.35 -29.20
N HIS A 146 24.60 -4.18 -29.62
CA HIS A 146 23.18 -3.87 -29.58
C HIS A 146 22.42 -4.99 -28.88
N VAL A 147 21.52 -4.60 -27.97
CA VAL A 147 20.57 -5.48 -27.32
C VAL A 147 19.16 -4.99 -27.59
N ARG A 148 18.27 -5.90 -28.01
CA ARG A 148 16.83 -5.68 -28.06
C ARG A 148 16.19 -6.47 -26.94
N SER A 149 15.54 -5.75 -26.05
CA SER A 149 14.75 -6.30 -24.96
C SER A 149 13.28 -6.39 -25.40
N SER A 150 12.69 -7.59 -25.38
CA SER A 150 11.30 -7.81 -25.78
C SER A 150 10.59 -8.71 -24.78
N ILE A 151 9.43 -8.27 -24.31
CA ILE A 151 8.58 -9.03 -23.39
C ILE A 151 7.33 -9.42 -24.19
N LEU A 152 6.98 -10.71 -24.18
CA LEU A 152 5.86 -11.24 -24.98
C LEU A 152 4.52 -10.61 -24.57
N LYS A 153 3.90 -9.86 -25.50
CA LYS A 153 2.61 -9.16 -25.30
C LYS A 153 1.39 -10.06 -25.06
N LYS A 154 1.41 -11.36 -25.39
CA LYS A 154 0.27 -12.27 -25.10
C LYS A 154 0.25 -12.80 -23.65
N THR A 155 1.35 -12.63 -22.93
CA THR A 155 1.44 -12.65 -21.47
C THR A 155 1.27 -11.24 -20.89
N TYR A 156 0.87 -10.25 -21.71
CA TYR A 156 0.89 -8.81 -21.41
C TYR A 156 -0.19 -8.04 -22.20
N ASN A 157 -1.48 -8.29 -21.93
CA ASN A 157 -2.55 -7.44 -22.46
C ASN A 157 -2.64 -6.13 -21.69
N GLY A 158 -1.78 -5.18 -22.05
CA GLY A 158 -1.80 -3.83 -21.50
C GLY A 158 -0.72 -2.91 -22.05
N ALA A 159 -0.71 -2.63 -23.37
CA ALA A 159 -0.60 -1.26 -23.91
C ALA A 159 -0.26 -1.22 -25.42
N LYS A 160 -0.83 -0.18 -26.02
CA LYS A 160 -0.96 0.21 -27.43
C LYS A 160 0.34 0.23 -28.22
N SER A 161 0.21 0.05 -29.54
CA SER A 161 1.29 0.17 -30.51
C SER A 161 1.78 1.62 -30.62
N LEU A 162 3.08 1.76 -30.84
CA LEU A 162 3.72 2.97 -31.34
C LEU A 162 3.14 3.33 -32.72
N SER A 163 2.96 4.63 -32.93
CA SER A 163 2.55 5.26 -34.19
C SER A 163 3.58 5.03 -35.30
N LYS A 164 3.10 4.77 -36.52
CA LYS A 164 3.76 5.24 -37.74
C LYS A 164 2.68 5.68 -38.73
N GLY A 165 2.86 6.87 -39.28
CA GLY A 165 2.16 7.28 -40.48
C GLY A 165 2.63 6.44 -41.66
N ASP A 166 1.66 6.06 -42.49
CA ASP A 166 1.74 5.98 -43.95
C ASP A 166 0.28 5.98 -44.46
N VAL A 167 0.11 6.52 -45.66
CA VAL A 167 -1.12 7.05 -46.30
C VAL A 167 -1.87 5.98 -47.11
N VAL A 168 -3.21 5.88 -46.92
CA VAL A 168 -4.38 5.69 -47.88
C VAL A 168 -4.35 4.47 -48.85
N PRO A 169 -5.47 3.81 -49.31
CA PRO A 169 -6.86 4.31 -49.46
C PRO A 169 -8.05 3.47 -48.98
N ASP A 170 -9.12 4.23 -48.80
CA ASP A 170 -10.57 4.04 -49.06
C ASP A 170 -11.01 2.78 -49.83
N VAL A 171 -12.03 2.09 -49.30
CA VAL A 171 -13.06 1.37 -50.08
C VAL A 171 -14.40 1.47 -49.33
N SER A 172 -15.40 1.88 -50.08
CA SER A 172 -16.79 2.21 -49.79
C SER A 172 -17.75 1.02 -49.62
N GLU A 173 -19.00 1.37 -49.28
CA GLU A 173 -20.29 0.65 -49.38
C GLU A 173 -20.70 -0.22 -48.17
N SER A 174 -21.97 -0.29 -47.74
CA SER A 174 -23.19 0.54 -47.87
C SER A 174 -24.27 -0.10 -46.95
N ASP A 175 -25.35 0.64 -46.70
CA ASP A 175 -26.73 0.19 -46.38
C ASP A 175 -27.15 -0.19 -44.94
N ASP A 176 -27.63 0.86 -44.25
CA ASP A 176 -29.04 1.06 -43.82
C ASP A 176 -29.71 0.30 -42.65
N PRO A 177 -30.73 0.94 -42.00
CA PRO A 177 -30.96 0.86 -40.57
C PRO A 177 -32.25 0.12 -40.18
N VAL A 178 -32.34 -0.32 -38.90
CA VAL A 178 -33.61 -0.81 -38.33
C VAL A 178 -34.10 0.11 -37.21
N SER A 179 -35.30 0.61 -37.48
CA SER A 179 -36.21 1.50 -36.77
C SER A 179 -36.33 1.39 -35.25
N SER A 180 -36.36 2.57 -34.65
CA SER A 180 -36.96 2.92 -33.36
C SER A 180 -38.47 2.69 -33.33
N ASN A 181 -38.97 2.02 -32.28
CA ASN A 181 -40.38 2.07 -31.90
C ASN A 181 -40.53 2.98 -30.69
N SER A 182 -41.02 4.20 -30.93
CA SER A 182 -41.46 5.15 -29.91
C SER A 182 -42.95 4.94 -29.64
N GLY A 183 -43.28 4.65 -28.39
CA GLY A 183 -44.65 4.54 -27.93
C GLY A 183 -44.73 4.74 -26.43
N SER A 184 -44.96 5.98 -25.99
CA SER A 184 -45.51 6.22 -24.65
C SER A 184 -46.35 7.49 -24.68
N ALA A 185 -47.65 7.27 -24.51
CA ALA A 185 -48.70 8.25 -24.45
C ALA A 185 -48.71 9.01 -23.11
N SER A 186 -49.21 10.24 -23.23
CA SER A 186 -49.88 11.11 -22.25
C SER A 186 -49.97 10.67 -20.79
N ILE A 187 -49.42 11.54 -19.95
CA ILE A 187 -49.61 11.67 -18.50
C ILE A 187 -51.09 11.99 -18.20
N THR A 188 -51.71 11.21 -17.32
CA THR A 188 -52.90 11.62 -16.57
C THR A 188 -52.66 11.34 -15.09
N GLU A 189 -52.82 12.38 -14.28
CA GLU A 189 -52.81 12.33 -12.83
C GLU A 189 -54.01 11.55 -12.31
N SER A 190 -53.81 10.67 -11.33
CA SER A 190 -54.75 10.50 -10.22
C SER A 190 -54.20 9.59 -9.12
N SER A 191 -54.41 10.06 -7.89
CA SER A 191 -54.66 9.32 -6.64
C SER A 191 -53.59 8.38 -6.06
N SER A 192 -53.13 8.76 -4.88
CA SER A 192 -52.54 7.92 -3.84
C SER A 192 -53.42 6.71 -3.50
N PRO A 193 -52.79 5.59 -3.07
CA PRO A 193 -53.22 5.03 -1.78
C PRO A 193 -52.09 4.43 -0.91
N SER A 194 -52.25 4.68 0.39
CA SER A 194 -52.01 3.82 1.56
C SER A 194 -50.67 3.09 1.77
N GLU A 195 -49.99 3.58 2.80
CA GLU A 195 -49.19 2.86 3.80
C GLU A 195 -49.18 1.32 3.71
N ALA A 196 -48.10 0.79 3.14
CA ALA A 196 -47.62 -0.55 3.42
C ALA A 196 -46.36 -0.42 4.31
N SER A 197 -46.49 -0.92 5.53
CA SER A 197 -45.48 -0.95 6.59
C SER A 197 -44.17 -1.61 6.13
N VAL A 198 -43.16 -0.79 5.82
CA VAL A 198 -41.77 -1.23 5.78
C VAL A 198 -41.29 -1.26 7.23
N LYS A 199 -41.10 -2.48 7.77
CA LYS A 199 -40.43 -2.68 9.06
C LYS A 199 -39.01 -2.10 8.95
N ALA A 200 -38.82 -0.91 9.52
CA ALA A 200 -37.51 -0.37 9.77
C ALA A 200 -36.78 -1.33 10.71
N GLU A 201 -35.70 -1.94 10.24
CA GLU A 201 -34.74 -2.63 11.10
C GLU A 201 -34.33 -1.67 12.22
N GLU A 202 -34.55 -2.10 13.46
CA GLU A 202 -34.13 -1.38 14.65
C GLU A 202 -32.64 -1.04 14.55
N ARG A 203 -32.34 0.26 14.42
CA ARG A 203 -31.00 0.77 14.75
C ARG A 203 -30.78 0.45 16.23
N GLN A 204 -30.05 -0.62 16.51
CA GLN A 204 -29.50 -0.87 17.83
C GLN A 204 -28.66 0.35 18.22
N THR A 205 -29.21 1.17 19.10
CA THR A 205 -28.51 2.25 19.78
C THR A 205 -27.26 1.64 20.44
N PRO A 206 -26.07 2.25 20.28
CA PRO A 206 -24.87 1.72 20.91
C PRO A 206 -25.10 1.64 22.43
N LEU A 207 -24.69 0.53 23.03
CA LEU A 207 -24.78 0.26 24.46
C LEU A 207 -24.23 1.44 25.26
N LEU A 208 -25.12 2.29 25.76
CA LEU A 208 -24.80 3.33 26.74
C LEU A 208 -24.45 2.63 28.04
N ILE A 209 -23.16 2.50 28.33
CA ILE A 209 -22.68 2.05 29.65
C ILE A 209 -23.11 3.13 30.65
N GLN A 210 -24.17 2.87 31.43
CA GLN A 210 -24.65 3.78 32.47
C GLN A 210 -23.69 3.74 33.67
N GLY A 211 -23.07 4.88 34.01
CA GLY A 211 -22.14 5.05 35.12
C GLY A 211 -20.82 5.71 34.71
N LYS A 212 -20.10 6.33 35.66
CA LYS A 212 -18.73 6.82 35.38
C LYS A 212 -17.85 5.62 35.03
N PRO A 213 -17.13 5.62 33.90
CA PRO A 213 -16.24 4.53 33.56
C PRO A 213 -15.11 4.43 34.60
N MET A 214 -15.11 3.39 35.42
CA MET A 214 -14.04 3.14 36.38
C MET A 214 -12.90 2.37 35.72
N LEU A 215 -11.70 2.93 35.77
CA LEU A 215 -10.46 2.29 35.33
C LEU A 215 -9.62 1.94 36.55
N ASN A 216 -9.28 0.66 36.70
CA ASN A 216 -8.29 0.22 37.66
C ASN A 216 -6.97 0.01 36.92
N LEU A 217 -6.14 1.05 36.87
CA LEU A 217 -4.84 1.01 36.20
C LEU A 217 -3.79 0.52 37.19
N LYS A 218 -3.25 -0.68 36.98
CA LYS A 218 -2.08 -1.21 37.68
C LYS A 218 -0.86 -1.22 36.78
N LYS A 219 -1.05 -1.55 35.51
CA LYS A 219 0.00 -1.65 34.51
C LYS A 219 -0.39 -0.98 33.21
N VAL A 220 0.44 -0.06 32.75
CA VAL A 220 0.23 0.70 31.51
C VAL A 220 1.44 0.61 30.59
N VAL A 221 1.18 0.74 29.30
CA VAL A 221 2.23 0.84 28.27
C VAL A 221 2.20 2.23 27.67
N VAL A 222 3.34 2.91 27.64
CA VAL A 222 3.52 4.20 26.96
C VAL A 222 4.28 3.95 25.68
N VAL A 223 3.63 4.14 24.53
CA VAL A 223 4.26 4.05 23.21
C VAL A 223 4.76 5.44 22.81
N LYS A 224 6.08 5.64 22.79
CA LYS A 224 6.68 6.93 22.43
C LYS A 224 7.03 7.01 20.94
N LYS A 225 6.86 8.19 20.33
CA LYS A 225 7.35 8.43 18.96
C LYS A 225 8.88 8.40 18.93
N THR A 226 9.45 7.94 17.83
CA THR A 226 10.85 8.23 17.50
C THR A 226 10.87 9.60 16.82
N SER A 227 11.54 10.59 17.43
CA SER A 227 11.61 11.93 16.83
C SER A 227 12.45 11.90 15.56
N ARG A 228 12.19 12.82 14.61
CA ARG A 228 13.04 12.93 13.40
C ARG A 228 14.51 13.21 13.75
N PHE A 229 14.74 13.99 14.81
CA PHE A 229 16.08 14.25 15.33
C PHE A 229 16.77 12.97 15.82
N GLN A 230 16.08 12.17 16.64
CA GLN A 230 16.59 10.90 17.15
C GLN A 230 16.88 9.93 16.02
N HIS A 231 15.98 9.83 15.04
CA HIS A 231 16.17 8.95 13.88
C HIS A 231 17.39 9.35 13.03
N GLU A 232 17.61 10.64 12.79
CA GLU A 232 18.81 11.11 12.08
C GLU A 232 20.10 10.88 12.91
N ALA A 233 20.03 11.03 14.23
CA ALA A 233 21.18 10.73 15.10
C ALA A 233 21.54 9.23 15.08
N GLU A 234 20.54 8.34 15.15
CA GLU A 234 20.71 6.88 15.16
C GLU A 234 21.19 6.34 13.80
N LEU A 235 20.66 6.84 12.68
CA LEU A 235 21.02 6.37 11.34
C LEU A 235 22.51 6.51 11.02
N TYR A 236 23.16 7.55 11.53
CA TYR A 236 24.53 7.90 11.15
C TYR A 236 25.52 7.82 12.31
N GLY A 237 25.05 7.54 13.53
CA GLY A 237 25.89 7.49 14.74
C GLY A 237 26.59 8.81 15.07
N ASN A 238 26.15 9.92 14.45
CA ASN A 238 26.76 11.23 14.57
C ASN A 238 26.09 12.06 15.67
N GLY A 239 26.88 12.79 16.44
CA GLY A 239 26.42 13.75 17.44
C GLY A 239 26.94 15.17 17.16
N GLY A 240 26.42 16.14 17.92
CA GLY A 240 26.93 17.50 17.95
C GLY A 240 26.96 18.20 16.58
N GLU A 241 28.09 18.84 16.26
CA GLU A 241 28.25 19.67 15.06
C GLU A 241 28.19 18.86 13.76
N ALA A 242 28.65 17.61 13.77
CA ALA A 242 28.59 16.73 12.61
C ALA A 242 27.15 16.43 12.20
N LEU A 243 26.30 16.09 13.17
CA LEU A 243 24.86 15.88 12.95
C LEU A 243 24.19 17.17 12.46
N ARG A 244 24.53 18.32 13.06
CA ARG A 244 24.01 19.63 12.65
C ARG A 244 24.31 19.93 11.19
N LYS A 245 25.56 19.80 10.75
CA LYS A 245 25.97 20.05 9.37
C LYS A 245 25.24 19.12 8.40
N GLN A 246 25.16 17.83 8.74
CA GLN A 246 24.50 16.84 7.92
C GLN A 246 23.00 17.11 7.75
N MET A 247 22.30 17.38 8.85
CA MET A 247 20.87 17.69 8.81
C MET A 247 20.61 18.93 7.96
N SER A 248 21.43 19.98 8.11
CA SER A 248 21.34 21.20 7.29
C SER A 248 21.55 20.93 5.79
N MET A 249 22.53 20.10 5.42
CA MET A 249 22.77 19.73 4.01
C MET A 249 21.58 18.99 3.38
N ARG A 250 20.75 18.30 4.18
CA ARG A 250 19.52 17.62 3.73
C ARG A 250 18.28 18.52 3.80
N GLY A 251 18.43 19.81 4.11
CA GLY A 251 17.34 20.77 4.20
C GLY A 251 16.59 20.77 5.54
N PHE A 252 17.11 20.10 6.57
CA PHE A 252 16.50 20.12 7.90
C PHE A 252 17.01 21.29 8.73
N ILE A 253 16.10 21.94 9.47
CA ILE A 253 16.45 22.96 10.46
C ILE A 253 16.79 22.23 11.78
N HIS A 254 18.10 22.01 12.03
CA HIS A 254 18.60 21.24 13.18
C HIS A 254 18.05 21.72 14.52
N ASP A 255 18.23 23.00 14.86
CA ASP A 255 17.88 23.54 16.19
C ASP A 255 16.37 23.44 16.45
N ARG A 256 15.58 23.61 15.38
CA ARG A 256 14.13 23.41 15.42
C ARG A 256 13.77 21.96 15.71
N LEU A 257 14.47 20.98 15.14
CA LEU A 257 14.21 19.56 15.37
C LEU A 257 14.71 19.11 16.75
N LYS A 258 15.84 19.63 17.20
CA LYS A 258 16.39 19.39 18.54
C LYS A 258 15.42 19.87 19.62
N ALA A 259 14.93 21.11 19.54
CA ALA A 259 13.97 21.64 20.51
C ALA A 259 12.65 20.82 20.58
N SER A 260 12.16 20.32 19.43
CA SER A 260 10.97 19.44 19.41
C SER A 260 11.26 18.05 19.98
N HIS A 261 12.48 17.55 19.83
CA HIS A 261 12.90 16.32 20.47
C HIS A 261 12.97 16.49 21.99
N GLU A 262 13.60 17.55 22.48
CA GLU A 262 13.70 17.86 23.91
C GLU A 262 12.31 17.98 24.55
N HIS A 263 11.41 18.79 23.97
CA HIS A 263 10.03 18.89 24.47
C HIS A 263 9.29 17.54 24.50
N HIS A 264 9.52 16.69 23.49
CA HIS A 264 8.91 15.36 23.46
C HIS A 264 9.45 14.46 24.57
N ILE A 265 10.76 14.49 24.84
CA ILE A 265 11.38 13.70 25.91
C ILE A 265 10.86 14.16 27.27
N GLU A 266 10.85 15.47 27.53
CA GLU A 266 10.27 16.06 28.75
C GLU A 266 8.81 15.65 28.96
N ALA A 267 7.99 15.68 27.90
CA ALA A 267 6.59 15.25 27.97
C ALA A 267 6.46 13.76 28.32
N VAL A 268 7.30 12.89 27.75
CA VAL A 268 7.31 11.45 28.05
C VAL A 268 7.76 11.19 29.49
N GLU A 269 8.72 11.97 29.99
CA GLU A 269 9.17 11.91 31.38
C GLU A 269 8.05 12.35 32.34
N GLU A 270 7.36 13.46 32.07
CA GLU A 270 6.19 13.91 32.85
C GLU A 270 5.10 12.82 32.90
N ILE A 271 4.78 12.23 31.75
CA ILE A 271 3.79 11.14 31.65
C ILE A 271 4.21 9.97 32.54
N THR A 272 5.46 9.52 32.39
CA THR A 272 5.98 8.35 33.10
C THR A 272 6.04 8.59 34.60
N ASN A 273 6.47 9.76 35.04
CA ASN A 273 6.54 10.13 36.46
C ASN A 273 5.14 10.24 37.07
N SER A 274 4.18 10.84 36.35
CA SER A 274 2.79 10.97 36.83
C SER A 274 2.13 9.63 37.16
N PHE A 275 2.46 8.57 36.41
CA PHE A 275 2.00 7.21 36.69
C PHE A 275 2.72 6.59 37.89
N LYS A 276 4.06 6.75 37.96
CA LYS A 276 4.86 6.24 39.10
C LYS A 276 4.40 6.83 40.42
N ASP A 277 4.10 8.13 40.47
CA ASP A 277 3.61 8.84 41.66
C ASP A 277 2.27 8.28 42.17
N ARG A 278 1.52 7.57 41.32
CA ARG A 278 0.25 6.90 41.64
C ARG A 278 0.39 5.39 41.81
N ASN A 279 1.63 4.89 41.95
CA ASN A 279 1.96 3.47 42.07
C ASN A 279 1.45 2.60 40.89
N ILE A 280 1.49 3.15 39.67
CA ILE A 280 1.12 2.43 38.44
C ILE A 280 2.41 1.98 37.74
N GLU A 281 2.52 0.69 37.41
CA GLU A 281 3.64 0.12 36.64
C GLU A 281 3.60 0.67 35.20
N VAL A 282 4.71 1.26 34.75
CA VAL A 282 4.82 1.82 33.40
C VAL A 282 5.89 1.11 32.60
N LYS A 283 5.52 0.59 31.42
CA LYS A 283 6.46 0.12 30.41
C LYS A 283 6.50 1.10 29.24
N VAL A 284 7.65 1.71 28.99
CA VAL A 284 7.85 2.61 27.84
C VAL A 284 8.41 1.82 26.66
N VAL A 285 7.77 1.93 25.48
CA VAL A 285 8.16 1.22 24.26
C VAL A 285 8.27 2.22 23.10
N SER A 286 9.30 2.09 22.27
CA SER A 286 9.40 2.90 21.04
C SER A 286 8.38 2.43 20.00
N ALA A 287 7.72 3.36 19.31
CA ALA A 287 6.79 3.04 18.21
C ALA A 287 7.45 2.24 17.07
N THR A 288 8.77 2.34 16.89
CA THR A 288 9.56 1.55 15.92
C THR A 288 9.80 0.10 16.35
N GLN A 289 9.76 -0.17 17.65
CA GLN A 289 10.02 -1.49 18.25
C GLN A 289 8.74 -2.13 18.80
N LEU A 290 7.57 -1.57 18.46
CA LEU A 290 6.29 -2.02 18.97
C LEU A 290 5.91 -3.39 18.37
N THR A 291 5.52 -4.32 19.24
CA THR A 291 4.99 -5.64 18.88
C THR A 291 3.68 -5.93 19.61
N HIS A 292 2.95 -6.97 19.21
CA HIS A 292 1.72 -7.38 19.88
C HIS A 292 1.98 -7.85 21.33
N GLU A 293 3.13 -8.50 21.57
CA GLU A 293 3.56 -8.95 22.91
C GLU A 293 3.93 -7.76 23.79
N ALA A 294 4.46 -6.69 23.20
CA ALA A 294 4.89 -5.52 23.95
C ALA A 294 3.74 -4.82 24.66
N VAL A 295 2.52 -4.89 24.10
CA VAL A 295 1.29 -4.29 24.62
C VAL A 295 0.39 -5.27 25.38
N ALA A 296 0.71 -6.57 25.35
CA ALA A 296 -0.09 -7.60 25.98
C ALA A 296 -0.11 -7.44 27.51
N GLY A 297 -1.28 -7.68 28.12
CA GLY A 297 -1.45 -7.65 29.58
C GLY A 297 -1.43 -6.25 30.20
N ALA A 298 -1.41 -5.18 29.41
CA ALA A 298 -1.61 -3.83 29.91
C ALA A 298 -3.10 -3.56 30.18
N ASP A 299 -3.40 -2.81 31.23
CA ASP A 299 -4.76 -2.33 31.52
C ASP A 299 -5.17 -1.25 30.51
N MET A 300 -4.20 -0.47 30.05
CA MET A 300 -4.39 0.61 29.08
C MET A 300 -3.08 1.00 28.39
N ILE A 301 -3.19 1.52 27.17
CA ILE A 301 -2.04 1.97 26.37
C ILE A 301 -2.14 3.47 26.11
N PHE A 302 -1.02 4.17 26.22
CA PHE A 302 -0.90 5.60 25.98
C PHE A 302 0.07 5.85 24.83
N SER A 303 -0.44 6.38 23.72
CA SER A 303 0.39 6.83 22.60
C SER A 303 0.91 8.24 22.88
N ALA A 304 2.22 8.40 23.09
CA ALA A 304 2.89 9.67 23.31
C ALA A 304 3.51 10.18 22.00
N GLY A 305 2.77 11.03 21.28
CA GLY A 305 3.16 11.54 19.97
C GLY A 305 1.97 12.18 19.23
N GLY A 306 2.05 12.25 17.90
CA GLY A 306 0.92 12.73 17.08
C GLY A 306 0.02 11.59 16.59
N ASP A 307 -0.84 11.90 15.62
CA ASP A 307 -1.78 10.93 15.02
C ASP A 307 -1.08 9.71 14.43
N GLY A 308 0.10 9.88 13.80
CA GLY A 308 0.87 8.75 13.28
C GLY A 308 1.33 7.76 14.37
N THR A 309 1.67 8.26 15.56
CA THR A 309 2.01 7.41 16.71
C THR A 309 0.78 6.70 17.25
N PHE A 310 -0.36 7.39 17.24
CA PHE A 310 -1.64 6.81 17.65
C PHE A 310 -2.07 5.67 16.71
N LEU A 311 -2.04 5.90 15.39
CA LEU A 311 -2.35 4.89 14.38
C LEU A 311 -1.39 3.70 14.48
N LYS A 312 -0.09 3.97 14.64
CA LYS A 312 0.91 2.91 14.86
C LYS A 312 0.56 2.07 16.08
N THR A 313 0.24 2.71 17.19
CA THR A 313 -0.19 2.04 18.42
C THR A 313 -1.45 1.19 18.19
N ALA A 314 -2.52 1.80 17.66
CA ALA A 314 -3.79 1.13 17.38
C ALA A 314 -3.65 -0.09 16.47
N SER A 315 -2.70 -0.07 15.52
CA SER A 315 -2.44 -1.17 14.59
C SER A 315 -1.90 -2.45 15.24
N PHE A 316 -1.32 -2.35 16.46
CA PHE A 316 -0.84 -3.50 17.23
C PHE A 316 -1.78 -3.94 18.35
N VAL A 317 -2.87 -3.22 18.60
CA VAL A 317 -3.81 -3.51 19.68
C VAL A 317 -4.99 -4.30 19.15
N ASN A 318 -4.84 -5.63 19.10
CA ASN A 318 -5.89 -6.55 18.61
C ASN A 318 -6.81 -7.06 19.74
N THR A 319 -6.53 -6.65 20.97
CA THR A 319 -7.26 -6.96 22.19
C THR A 319 -8.16 -5.78 22.59
N PRO A 320 -9.16 -5.98 23.47
CA PRO A 320 -10.05 -4.91 23.93
C PRO A 320 -9.38 -3.89 24.86
N ILE A 321 -8.04 -3.80 24.87
CA ILE A 321 -7.27 -2.86 25.69
C ILE A 321 -7.53 -1.43 25.18
N PRO A 322 -7.95 -0.48 26.03
CA PRO A 322 -8.17 0.89 25.60
C PRO A 322 -6.88 1.63 25.23
N VAL A 323 -6.99 2.61 24.33
CA VAL A 323 -5.88 3.46 23.90
C VAL A 323 -6.21 4.94 24.10
N ALA A 324 -5.31 5.69 24.75
CA ALA A 324 -5.36 7.15 24.81
C ALA A 324 -4.21 7.76 24.01
N GLY A 325 -4.52 8.77 23.20
CA GLY A 325 -3.52 9.55 22.47
C GLY A 325 -3.14 10.82 23.22
N LEU A 326 -1.86 10.99 23.47
CA LEU A 326 -1.27 12.13 24.16
C LEU A 326 -0.40 12.89 23.15
N ASN A 327 -0.85 14.06 22.74
CA ASN A 327 -0.10 14.94 21.85
C ASN A 327 1.03 15.61 22.63
N THR A 328 2.25 15.11 22.44
CA THR A 328 3.47 15.61 23.12
C THR A 328 4.15 16.77 22.40
N ASP A 329 3.60 17.27 21.28
CA ASP A 329 4.13 18.46 20.59
C ASP A 329 2.96 19.28 19.99
N PRO A 330 2.05 19.79 20.83
CA PRO A 330 0.80 20.41 20.39
C PRO A 330 1.01 21.76 19.67
N LYS A 331 2.19 22.37 19.79
CA LYS A 331 2.54 23.58 19.05
C LYS A 331 2.79 23.32 17.56
N ARG A 332 3.10 22.07 17.19
CA ARG A 332 3.47 21.68 15.82
C ARG A 332 2.53 20.67 15.19
N SER A 333 1.72 19.98 15.98
CA SER A 333 0.75 19.00 15.51
C SER A 333 -0.59 19.24 16.19
N GLU A 334 -1.68 19.19 15.41
CA GLU A 334 -3.03 19.29 15.96
C GLU A 334 -3.34 18.06 16.84
N GLY A 335 -3.04 16.86 16.33
CA GLY A 335 -3.28 15.58 16.99
C GLY A 335 -4.77 15.28 17.09
N ASN A 336 -5.45 15.09 15.97
CA ASN A 336 -6.91 14.91 15.90
C ASN A 336 -7.39 13.60 16.54
N LEU A 337 -6.53 12.58 16.62
CA LEU A 337 -6.80 11.33 17.33
C LEU A 337 -6.39 11.39 18.80
N CYS A 338 -5.55 12.36 19.18
CA CYS A 338 -5.10 12.54 20.55
C CYS A 338 -6.19 13.17 21.41
N CYS A 339 -6.52 12.52 22.53
CA CYS A 339 -7.52 12.98 23.47
C CYS A 339 -7.01 14.08 24.41
N TYR A 340 -5.68 14.23 24.52
CA TYR A 340 -5.07 15.19 25.41
C TYR A 340 -3.82 15.83 24.78
N LYS A 341 -3.62 17.13 25.02
CA LYS A 341 -2.43 17.88 24.61
C LYS A 341 -1.54 18.09 25.83
N VAL A 342 -0.35 17.52 25.80
CA VAL A 342 0.64 17.67 26.86
C VAL A 342 1.39 18.96 26.61
N ASP A 343 1.24 19.92 27.52
CA ASP A 343 1.93 21.21 27.48
C ASP A 343 2.87 21.33 28.67
N ASN A 344 4.16 21.45 28.37
CA ASN A 344 5.24 21.49 29.35
C ASN A 344 5.19 22.79 30.20
N VAL A 345 4.44 23.81 29.79
CA VAL A 345 4.31 25.06 30.59
C VAL A 345 3.49 24.82 31.86
N THR A 346 2.60 23.81 31.85
CA THR A 346 1.56 23.70 32.87
C THR A 346 1.49 22.35 33.58
N HIS A 347 2.39 21.40 33.26
CA HIS A 347 2.49 20.07 33.88
C HIS A 347 1.15 19.33 34.07
N ARG A 348 0.29 19.42 33.05
CA ARG A 348 -1.13 19.09 33.17
C ARG A 348 -1.47 17.62 32.96
N PHE A 349 -0.52 16.76 32.58
CA PHE A 349 -0.86 15.35 32.40
C PHE A 349 -1.33 14.71 33.70
N SER A 350 -0.75 15.09 34.84
CA SER A 350 -1.20 14.71 36.18
C SER A 350 -2.71 14.94 36.40
N THR A 351 -3.22 16.09 35.97
CA THR A 351 -4.64 16.45 36.05
C THR A 351 -5.48 15.58 35.11
N ALA A 352 -5.00 15.31 33.90
CA ALA A 352 -5.68 14.40 32.97
C ALA A 352 -5.76 12.98 33.53
N LEU A 353 -4.67 12.51 34.16
CA LEU A 353 -4.61 11.21 34.80
C LEU A 353 -5.56 11.13 36.00
N ASP A 354 -5.67 12.19 36.81
CA ASP A 354 -6.64 12.23 37.90
C ASP A 354 -8.09 12.19 37.40
N ARG A 355 -8.40 12.91 36.31
CA ARG A 355 -9.71 12.82 35.65
C ARG A 355 -9.97 11.40 35.15
N LEU A 356 -8.98 10.78 34.50
CA LEU A 356 -9.07 9.41 34.00
C LEU A 356 -9.36 8.41 35.14
N LEU A 357 -8.62 8.48 36.24
CA LEU A 357 -8.78 7.59 37.41
C LEU A 357 -10.10 7.82 38.15
N LYS A 358 -10.60 9.06 38.19
CA LYS A 358 -11.93 9.39 38.75
C LYS A 358 -13.10 9.02 37.83
N GLY A 359 -12.83 8.54 36.61
CA GLY A 359 -13.85 8.24 35.61
C GLY A 359 -14.50 9.49 35.01
N ASP A 360 -13.82 10.64 35.03
CA ASP A 360 -14.26 11.90 34.43
C ASP A 360 -13.85 11.99 32.94
N PHE A 361 -14.40 11.06 32.16
CA PHE A 361 -14.21 10.97 30.71
C PHE A 361 -15.35 10.16 30.07
N LYS A 362 -15.45 10.24 28.74
CA LYS A 362 -16.38 9.43 27.93
C LYS A 362 -15.60 8.44 27.07
N TRP A 363 -16.15 7.25 26.85
CA TRP A 363 -15.61 6.31 25.88
C TRP A 363 -16.00 6.73 24.46
N ARG A 364 -15.03 6.70 23.56
CA ARG A 364 -15.22 6.77 22.10
C ARG A 364 -14.94 5.38 21.53
N LEU A 365 -15.94 4.84 20.84
CA LEU A 365 -15.88 3.52 20.22
C LEU A 365 -15.53 3.69 18.74
N ARG A 366 -14.36 3.21 18.34
CA ARG A 366 -13.88 3.38 16.96
C ARG A 366 -13.90 2.05 16.24
N GLN A 367 -14.69 1.98 15.18
CA GLN A 367 -14.73 0.82 14.30
C GLN A 367 -13.46 0.73 13.48
N ARG A 368 -13.10 -0.50 13.12
CA ARG A 368 -11.89 -0.81 12.37
C ARG A 368 -12.19 -1.69 11.18
N ILE A 369 -11.41 -1.53 10.10
CA ILE A 369 -11.47 -2.45 8.96
C ILE A 369 -10.54 -3.63 9.23
N HIS A 370 -11.10 -4.82 9.13
CA HIS A 370 -10.39 -6.08 9.11
C HIS A 370 -10.19 -6.54 7.66
N VAL A 371 -8.99 -7.02 7.34
CA VAL A 371 -8.62 -7.46 5.98
C VAL A 371 -8.29 -8.94 6.00
N GLY A 372 -9.15 -9.72 5.33
CA GLY A 372 -8.85 -11.11 4.99
C GLY A 372 -8.39 -11.25 3.55
N MET A 373 -7.58 -12.27 3.30
CA MET A 373 -6.94 -12.57 2.03
C MET A 373 -7.36 -13.97 1.59
N VAL A 374 -7.71 -14.12 0.31
CA VAL A 374 -7.97 -15.41 -0.33
C VAL A 374 -6.92 -15.59 -1.41
N ASN A 375 -6.08 -16.62 -1.30
CA ASN A 375 -5.13 -16.96 -2.36
C ASN A 375 -5.85 -17.60 -3.58
N GLN A 376 -5.10 -17.97 -4.61
CA GLN A 376 -5.69 -18.57 -5.82
C GLN A 376 -6.30 -19.96 -5.56
N ASP A 377 -5.78 -20.70 -4.58
CA ASP A 377 -6.28 -22.02 -4.18
C ASP A 377 -7.52 -21.95 -3.28
N GLY A 378 -7.96 -20.75 -2.91
CA GLY A 378 -9.10 -20.52 -2.03
C GLY A 378 -8.76 -20.54 -0.54
N TYR A 379 -7.48 -20.67 -0.16
CA TYR A 379 -7.03 -20.59 1.23
C TYR A 379 -7.25 -19.18 1.79
N TRP A 380 -7.94 -19.11 2.92
CA TRP A 380 -8.24 -17.87 3.64
C TRP A 380 -7.24 -17.64 4.76
N TYR A 381 -6.69 -16.43 4.84
CA TYR A 381 -5.89 -15.98 5.97
C TYR A 381 -6.15 -14.49 6.26
N GLU A 382 -5.82 -14.06 7.47
CA GLU A 382 -6.11 -12.71 7.95
C GLU A 382 -4.81 -11.92 8.12
N LEU A 383 -4.86 -10.63 7.79
CA LEU A 383 -3.74 -9.75 8.06
C LEU A 383 -3.68 -9.42 9.56
N PRO A 384 -2.48 -9.35 10.17
CA PRO A 384 -2.33 -9.24 11.62
C PRO A 384 -2.72 -7.87 12.19
N ARG A 385 -3.10 -6.91 11.34
CA ARG A 385 -3.36 -5.52 11.73
C ARG A 385 -4.70 -5.06 11.20
N PHE A 386 -5.43 -4.32 12.02
CA PHE A 386 -6.67 -3.67 11.66
C PHE A 386 -6.40 -2.23 11.22
N ALA A 387 -7.17 -1.74 10.25
CA ALA A 387 -7.13 -0.33 9.85
C ALA A 387 -8.04 0.50 10.76
N LEU A 388 -7.49 1.53 11.40
CA LEU A 388 -8.28 2.51 12.11
C LEU A 388 -8.78 3.62 11.20
N ASN A 389 -7.99 4.05 10.23
CA ASN A 389 -8.39 5.05 9.26
C ASN A 389 -8.82 4.39 7.95
N GLU A 390 -7.88 3.82 7.21
CA GLU A 390 -8.13 3.40 5.84
C GLU A 390 -7.35 2.16 5.38
N VAL A 391 -7.94 1.46 4.42
CA VAL A 391 -7.29 0.49 3.56
C VAL A 391 -7.22 1.08 2.16
N PHE A 392 -6.02 1.17 1.60
CA PHE A 392 -5.81 1.60 0.22
C PHE A 392 -5.16 0.49 -0.59
N ILE A 393 -5.79 0.13 -1.71
CA ILE A 393 -5.29 -0.93 -2.58
C ILE A 393 -5.04 -0.36 -3.97
N ALA A 394 -3.77 -0.45 -4.40
CA ALA A 394 -3.30 0.07 -5.68
C ALA A 394 -1.99 -0.61 -6.10
N GLU A 395 -1.55 -0.37 -7.34
CA GLU A 395 -0.20 -0.65 -7.80
C GLU A 395 0.83 0.11 -6.94
N SER A 396 1.97 -0.52 -6.63
CA SER A 396 3.09 0.14 -5.93
C SER A 396 3.63 1.33 -6.72
N ASP A 397 3.69 1.18 -8.04
CA ASP A 397 4.12 2.21 -8.97
C ASP A 397 2.92 3.07 -9.37
N ALA A 398 2.85 4.27 -8.81
CA ALA A 398 1.75 5.22 -9.05
C ALA A 398 1.59 5.63 -10.53
N SER A 399 2.58 5.38 -11.38
CA SER A 399 2.46 5.62 -12.83
C SER A 399 1.63 4.55 -13.55
N ARG A 400 1.31 3.43 -12.89
CA ARG A 400 0.55 2.32 -13.47
C ARG A 400 -0.89 2.32 -12.98
N PRO A 401 -1.87 2.16 -13.88
CA PRO A 401 -3.25 1.98 -13.46
C PRO A 401 -3.41 0.61 -12.80
N SER A 402 -4.07 0.62 -11.65
CA SER A 402 -4.51 -0.59 -10.95
C SER A 402 -5.61 -1.27 -11.74
N HIS A 403 -5.49 -2.57 -12.00
CA HIS A 403 -6.53 -3.39 -12.62
C HIS A 403 -7.04 -4.42 -11.62
N TYR A 404 -8.35 -4.46 -11.38
CA TYR A 404 -8.94 -5.34 -10.38
C TYR A 404 -10.41 -5.63 -10.63
N ASN A 405 -10.90 -6.72 -10.05
CA ASN A 405 -12.34 -6.99 -9.94
C ASN A 405 -12.82 -6.62 -8.54
N ILE A 406 -13.81 -5.73 -8.44
CA ILE A 406 -14.42 -5.30 -7.19
C ILE A 406 -15.81 -5.90 -7.01
N GLY A 407 -16.18 -6.21 -5.76
CA GLY A 407 -17.55 -6.52 -5.36
C GLY A 407 -17.90 -5.85 -4.04
N ILE A 408 -19.06 -5.21 -3.99
CA ILE A 408 -19.59 -4.46 -2.83
C ILE A 408 -20.80 -5.20 -2.28
N ASP A 409 -20.85 -5.49 -0.98
CA ASP A 409 -22.02 -6.06 -0.26
C ASP A 409 -22.72 -7.21 -1.01
N GLN A 410 -21.93 -8.14 -1.58
CA GLN A 410 -22.40 -9.31 -2.34
C GLN A 410 -23.11 -9.01 -3.68
N HIS A 411 -23.06 -7.77 -4.17
CA HIS A 411 -23.49 -7.44 -5.52
C HIS A 411 -22.57 -8.07 -6.59
N GLN A 412 -23.03 -8.06 -7.85
CA GLN A 412 -22.26 -8.53 -9.00
C GLN A 412 -20.89 -7.83 -9.07
N ARG A 413 -19.86 -8.61 -9.41
CA ARG A 413 -18.49 -8.09 -9.53
C ARG A 413 -18.33 -7.25 -10.79
N GLU A 414 -17.49 -6.22 -10.70
CA GLU A 414 -17.12 -5.35 -11.83
C GLU A 414 -15.61 -5.31 -12.00
N SER A 415 -15.14 -5.28 -13.25
CA SER A 415 -13.73 -5.06 -13.57
C SER A 415 -13.46 -3.57 -13.70
N HIS A 416 -12.57 -3.03 -12.89
CA HIS A 416 -12.22 -1.61 -12.86
C HIS A 416 -10.74 -1.39 -13.23
N ARG A 417 -10.46 -0.22 -13.80
CA ARG A 417 -9.10 0.33 -13.92
C ARG A 417 -9.08 1.74 -13.35
N SER A 418 -8.15 2.03 -12.46
CA SER A 418 -8.10 3.30 -11.74
C SER A 418 -6.73 3.51 -11.09
N SER A 419 -6.55 4.61 -10.36
CA SER A 419 -5.40 4.85 -9.48
C SER A 419 -5.48 4.06 -8.15
N GLY A 420 -6.39 3.08 -8.06
CA GLY A 420 -6.67 2.27 -6.87
C GLY A 420 -8.02 2.57 -6.21
N ILE A 421 -8.27 1.86 -5.11
CA ILE A 421 -9.46 2.02 -4.27
C ILE A 421 -9.07 2.37 -2.83
N LEU A 422 -9.74 3.38 -2.30
CA LEU A 422 -9.61 3.81 -0.90
C LEU A 422 -10.88 3.42 -0.14
N MET A 423 -10.72 2.75 1.00
CA MET A 423 -11.80 2.42 1.93
C MET A 423 -11.47 2.94 3.31
N CYS A 424 -12.42 3.55 4.01
CA CYS A 424 -12.17 4.15 5.32
C CYS A 424 -13.24 3.79 6.35
N THR A 425 -12.83 3.79 7.62
CA THR A 425 -13.76 3.76 8.76
C THR A 425 -14.40 5.15 8.95
N GLY A 426 -15.31 5.28 9.91
CA GLY A 426 -15.79 6.59 10.34
C GLY A 426 -14.68 7.48 10.91
N THR A 427 -13.68 6.89 11.57
CA THR A 427 -12.50 7.66 12.02
C THR A 427 -11.67 8.16 10.83
N GLY A 428 -11.44 7.32 9.81
CA GLY A 428 -10.71 7.71 8.60
C GLY A 428 -11.48 8.61 7.65
N SER A 429 -12.81 8.77 7.85
CA SER A 429 -13.66 9.61 7.00
C SER A 429 -13.27 11.09 7.03
N SER A 430 -12.64 11.56 8.11
CA SER A 430 -12.07 12.91 8.25
C SER A 430 -10.59 13.00 7.84
N ALA A 431 -9.97 11.89 7.41
CA ALA A 431 -8.57 11.81 7.00
C ALA A 431 -8.44 11.86 5.46
N TRP A 432 -7.64 10.96 4.86
CA TRP A 432 -7.39 10.98 3.42
C TRP A 432 -8.67 10.85 2.59
N TYR A 433 -9.66 10.08 3.07
CA TYR A 433 -10.96 9.95 2.41
C TYR A 433 -11.68 11.28 2.23
N SER A 434 -11.63 12.18 3.23
CA SER A 434 -12.24 13.51 3.15
C SER A 434 -11.63 14.31 1.99
N SER A 435 -10.30 14.40 1.96
CA SER A 435 -9.56 15.10 0.91
C SER A 435 -9.76 14.46 -0.47
N ALA A 436 -9.82 13.13 -0.53
CA ALA A 436 -10.04 12.41 -1.78
C ALA A 436 -11.46 12.61 -2.36
N CYS A 437 -12.43 12.93 -1.51
CA CYS A 437 -13.84 13.13 -1.88
C CYS A 437 -14.24 14.61 -1.92
N GLN A 438 -13.31 15.53 -1.71
CA GLN A 438 -13.61 16.96 -1.58
C GLN A 438 -14.05 17.55 -2.93
N ILE A 439 -15.12 18.35 -2.89
CA ILE A 439 -15.52 19.21 -3.99
C ILE A 439 -15.13 20.66 -3.67
N TYR A 440 -14.73 21.41 -4.70
CA TYR A 440 -14.31 22.81 -4.58
C TYR A 440 -15.39 23.76 -5.10
N ARG A 441 -15.34 25.01 -4.64
CA ARG A 441 -16.34 26.04 -4.96
C ARG A 441 -16.44 26.28 -6.47
N GLU A 442 -15.32 26.22 -7.19
CA GLU A 442 -15.27 26.41 -8.64
C GLU A 442 -16.06 25.32 -9.36
N GLN A 443 -16.02 24.07 -8.87
CA GLN A 443 -16.75 22.96 -9.48
C GLN A 443 -18.27 23.14 -9.29
N VAL A 444 -18.69 23.56 -8.10
CA VAL A 444 -20.11 23.84 -7.80
C VAL A 444 -20.61 25.02 -8.64
N ALA A 445 -19.83 26.11 -8.72
CA ALA A 445 -20.17 27.27 -9.54
C ALA A 445 -20.30 26.93 -11.03
N ASN A 446 -19.39 26.09 -11.56
CA ASN A 446 -19.44 25.63 -12.94
C ASN A 446 -20.72 24.84 -13.26
N VAL A 447 -21.14 23.95 -12.34
CA VAL A 447 -22.38 23.18 -12.49
C VAL A 447 -23.60 24.11 -12.46
N LEU A 448 -23.69 25.03 -11.50
CA LEU A 448 -24.80 25.99 -11.41
C LEU A 448 -24.87 26.89 -12.66
N SER A 449 -23.72 27.34 -13.15
CA SER A 449 -23.63 28.12 -14.39
C SER A 449 -24.10 27.33 -15.61
N ALA A 450 -23.69 26.05 -15.74
CA ALA A 450 -24.12 25.18 -16.84
C ALA A 450 -25.63 24.89 -16.83
N MET A 451 -26.27 24.96 -15.66
CA MET A 451 -27.71 24.86 -15.50
C MET A 451 -28.46 26.18 -15.74
N ASN A 452 -27.74 27.26 -16.12
CA ASN A 452 -28.28 28.62 -16.20
C ASN A 452 -28.92 29.11 -14.88
N HIS A 453 -28.43 28.62 -13.73
CA HIS A 453 -28.93 29.00 -12.41
C HIS A 453 -28.24 30.26 -11.90
N THR A 454 -29.00 31.27 -11.47
CA THR A 454 -28.46 32.47 -10.80
C THR A 454 -28.01 32.12 -9.38
N HIS A 455 -26.75 32.41 -9.03
CA HIS A 455 -26.18 32.02 -7.74
C HIS A 455 -25.26 33.11 -7.19
N THR A 456 -25.11 33.15 -5.87
CA THR A 456 -24.15 34.03 -5.19
C THR A 456 -22.97 33.23 -4.65
N ASN A 457 -21.91 33.95 -4.22
CA ASN A 457 -20.75 33.33 -3.60
C ASN A 457 -21.10 32.58 -2.31
N GLU A 458 -22.10 33.07 -1.57
CA GLU A 458 -22.62 32.47 -0.35
C GLU A 458 -23.31 31.14 -0.67
N THR A 459 -24.22 31.11 -1.65
CA THR A 459 -24.90 29.86 -2.07
C THR A 459 -23.91 28.79 -2.51
N VAL A 460 -22.88 29.17 -3.28
CA VAL A 460 -21.81 28.25 -3.68
C VAL A 460 -21.05 27.70 -2.47
N THR A 461 -20.76 28.55 -1.50
CA THR A 461 -20.05 28.16 -0.26
C THR A 461 -20.89 27.18 0.55
N GLU A 462 -22.16 27.51 0.80
CA GLU A 462 -23.09 26.67 1.55
C GLU A 462 -23.27 25.29 0.90
N LEU A 463 -23.45 25.23 -0.42
CA LEU A 463 -23.56 23.96 -1.15
C LEU A 463 -22.27 23.15 -1.09
N THR A 464 -21.11 23.80 -1.25
CA THR A 464 -19.80 23.15 -1.17
C THR A 464 -19.58 22.54 0.22
N GLU A 465 -19.87 23.30 1.27
CA GLU A 465 -19.76 22.83 2.66
C GLU A 465 -20.75 21.71 2.95
N PHE A 466 -21.99 21.84 2.49
CA PHE A 466 -23.02 20.81 2.66
C PHE A 466 -22.61 19.48 2.02
N ILE A 467 -22.11 19.49 0.79
CA ILE A 467 -21.65 18.28 0.09
C ILE A 467 -20.43 17.68 0.81
N ASN A 468 -19.43 18.50 1.14
CA ASN A 468 -18.22 18.01 1.81
C ASN A 468 -18.49 17.46 3.20
N LYS A 469 -19.49 17.98 3.93
CA LYS A 469 -19.90 17.45 5.24
C LYS A 469 -20.40 16.01 5.16
N GLN A 470 -20.93 15.58 4.00
CA GLN A 470 -21.35 14.18 3.79
C GLN A 470 -20.18 13.21 3.66
N ASN A 471 -18.95 13.69 3.46
CA ASN A 471 -17.75 12.85 3.40
C ASN A 471 -17.39 12.27 4.77
N VAL A 472 -17.78 12.95 5.86
CA VAL A 472 -17.47 12.57 7.24
C VAL A 472 -18.67 11.87 7.88
N PHE A 473 -18.42 10.74 8.54
CA PHE A 473 -19.47 9.96 9.19
C PHE A 473 -19.00 9.41 10.55
N PRO A 474 -19.94 8.97 11.42
CA PRO A 474 -19.62 8.63 12.82
C PRO A 474 -18.55 7.54 12.95
N GLU A 475 -17.66 7.69 13.93
CA GLU A 475 -16.53 6.78 14.20
C GLU A 475 -16.94 5.36 14.62
N ASP A 476 -18.16 5.21 15.14
CA ASP A 476 -18.78 3.96 15.55
C ASP A 476 -19.59 3.29 14.42
N SER A 477 -19.62 3.91 13.23
CA SER A 477 -20.33 3.41 12.04
C SER A 477 -19.91 2.00 11.66
N ARG A 478 -20.91 1.11 11.54
CA ARG A 478 -20.74 -0.26 11.02
C ARG A 478 -20.55 -0.33 9.51
N ASP A 479 -20.70 0.80 8.81
CA ASP A 479 -20.43 0.91 7.39
C ASP A 479 -19.09 1.61 7.17
N MET A 480 -18.30 1.12 6.22
CA MET A 480 -17.10 1.77 5.70
C MET A 480 -17.45 2.65 4.49
N GLY A 481 -16.77 3.78 4.33
CA GLY A 481 -16.78 4.55 3.10
C GLY A 481 -15.84 3.92 2.09
N TYR A 482 -16.14 3.98 0.81
CA TYR A 482 -15.21 3.60 -0.26
C TYR A 482 -15.27 4.59 -1.42
N VAL A 483 -14.14 4.78 -2.10
CA VAL A 483 -14.01 5.61 -3.30
C VAL A 483 -12.96 5.03 -4.24
N VAL A 484 -13.31 4.90 -5.50
CA VAL A 484 -12.39 4.58 -6.60
C VAL A 484 -11.70 5.86 -7.05
N ARG A 485 -10.36 5.88 -7.00
CA ARG A 485 -9.54 7.04 -7.36
C ARG A 485 -9.32 7.08 -8.86
N GLU A 486 -9.75 8.16 -9.52
CA GLU A 486 -9.51 8.42 -10.97
C GLU A 486 -9.85 7.20 -11.85
N PRO A 487 -11.12 6.75 -11.87
CA PRO A 487 -11.52 5.62 -12.71
C PRO A 487 -11.33 5.94 -14.19
N ILE A 488 -10.79 4.98 -14.94
CA ILE A 488 -10.66 5.06 -16.39
C ILE A 488 -12.01 4.69 -17.02
N ILE A 489 -12.74 5.72 -17.47
CA ILE A 489 -14.05 5.60 -18.11
C ILE A 489 -13.90 5.99 -19.58
N ASN A 490 -14.17 5.06 -20.49
CA ASN A 490 -14.15 5.28 -21.93
C ASN A 490 -14.98 4.21 -22.65
N ALA A 491 -15.07 4.28 -23.98
CA ALA A 491 -15.81 3.32 -24.80
C ALA A 491 -15.37 1.85 -24.59
N THR A 492 -14.14 1.60 -24.13
CA THR A 492 -13.61 0.25 -23.86
C THR A 492 -13.99 -0.27 -22.48
N PHE A 493 -14.02 0.59 -21.45
CA PHE A 493 -14.27 0.17 -20.06
C PHE A 493 -15.69 0.45 -19.58
N GLY A 494 -16.47 1.22 -20.34
CA GLY A 494 -17.84 1.58 -19.99
C GLY A 494 -17.91 2.47 -18.76
N ASP A 495 -19.14 2.72 -18.32
CA ASP A 495 -19.37 3.40 -17.04
C ASP A 495 -19.27 2.42 -15.87
N ILE A 496 -18.84 2.91 -14.71
CA ILE A 496 -18.70 2.09 -13.50
C ILE A 496 -19.77 2.45 -12.46
N ARG A 497 -20.40 1.43 -11.87
CA ARG A 497 -21.45 1.63 -10.85
C ARG A 497 -20.81 1.89 -9.49
N PHE A 498 -19.79 1.13 -9.12
CA PHE A 498 -19.14 1.26 -7.81
C PHE A 498 -18.06 2.34 -7.78
N ARG A 499 -18.42 3.61 -7.96
CA ARG A 499 -17.47 4.73 -7.87
C ARG A 499 -17.15 5.14 -6.45
N ARG A 500 -18.19 5.31 -5.65
CA ARG A 500 -18.13 5.84 -4.29
C ARG A 500 -19.39 5.43 -3.56
N GLY A 501 -19.28 5.16 -2.27
CA GLY A 501 -20.44 4.83 -1.46
C GLY A 501 -20.07 4.40 -0.05
N LYS A 502 -21.05 3.77 0.60
CA LYS A 502 -20.87 3.06 1.86
C LYS A 502 -21.10 1.57 1.64
N ALA A 503 -20.38 0.75 2.39
CA ALA A 503 -20.49 -0.70 2.33
C ALA A 503 -20.18 -1.32 3.69
N ARG A 504 -20.61 -2.56 3.93
CA ARG A 504 -20.14 -3.37 5.07
C ARG A 504 -19.03 -4.34 4.68
N ARG A 505 -19.01 -4.72 3.41
CA ARG A 505 -18.03 -5.63 2.82
C ARG A 505 -17.61 -5.13 1.45
N VAL A 506 -16.31 -4.92 1.27
CA VAL A 506 -15.70 -4.70 -0.03
C VAL A 506 -14.75 -5.85 -0.32
N SER A 507 -14.83 -6.44 -1.50
CA SER A 507 -13.89 -7.45 -1.94
C SER A 507 -13.23 -7.01 -3.23
N MET A 508 -11.92 -7.20 -3.32
CA MET A 508 -11.12 -6.77 -4.46
C MET A 508 -10.17 -7.89 -4.85
N ARG A 509 -10.28 -8.40 -6.07
CA ARG A 509 -9.34 -9.36 -6.65
C ARG A 509 -8.37 -8.64 -7.55
N SER A 510 -7.08 -8.81 -7.29
CA SER A 510 -6.02 -8.22 -8.08
C SER A 510 -5.96 -8.82 -9.48
N LEU A 511 -5.89 -7.96 -10.49
CA LEU A 511 -5.52 -8.29 -11.87
C LEU A 511 -4.31 -7.44 -12.31
N GLY A 512 -3.68 -6.75 -11.36
CA GLY A 512 -2.52 -5.89 -11.58
C GLY A 512 -1.20 -6.66 -11.44
N TRP A 513 -0.10 -5.93 -11.59
CA TRP A 513 1.25 -6.49 -11.64
C TRP A 513 1.94 -6.51 -10.28
N ASP A 514 1.92 -5.38 -9.58
CA ASP A 514 2.54 -5.19 -8.26
C ASP A 514 1.57 -4.43 -7.36
N MET A 515 0.38 -5.01 -7.19
CA MET A 515 -0.65 -4.44 -6.32
C MET A 515 -0.26 -4.64 -4.85
N ARG A 516 -0.57 -3.66 -4.00
CA ARG A 516 -0.39 -3.75 -2.55
C ARG A 516 -1.64 -3.36 -1.79
N VAL A 517 -1.88 -4.05 -0.67
CA VAL A 517 -2.83 -3.61 0.35
C VAL A 517 -2.07 -2.78 1.37
N ASN A 518 -2.45 -1.51 1.51
CA ASN A 518 -1.89 -0.58 2.48
C ASN A 518 -2.91 -0.32 3.58
N ILE A 519 -2.51 -0.49 4.83
CA ILE A 519 -3.33 -0.28 6.03
C ILE A 519 -2.76 0.92 6.81
N ASP A 520 -3.58 1.97 6.95
CA ASP A 520 -3.27 3.23 7.65
C ASP A 520 -1.96 3.91 7.22
N GLY A 521 -1.44 3.59 6.03
CA GLY A 521 -0.11 4.03 5.56
C GLY A 521 1.07 3.50 6.39
N ILE A 522 0.84 2.50 7.26
CA ILE A 522 1.81 1.98 8.23
C ILE A 522 2.24 0.54 7.93
N TYR A 523 1.34 -0.23 7.32
CA TYR A 523 1.55 -1.62 6.98
C TYR A 523 1.17 -1.86 5.53
N SER A 524 2.05 -2.49 4.78
CA SER A 524 1.85 -2.76 3.36
C SER A 524 2.21 -4.21 3.08
N VAL A 525 1.31 -4.93 2.40
CA VAL A 525 1.53 -6.30 1.96
C VAL A 525 1.26 -6.43 0.46
N PRO A 526 2.00 -7.29 -0.25
CA PRO A 526 1.68 -7.61 -1.64
C PRO A 526 0.27 -8.19 -1.78
N LEU A 527 -0.38 -7.87 -2.90
CA LEU A 527 -1.62 -8.48 -3.36
C LEU A 527 -1.39 -9.06 -4.75
N ASP A 528 -0.83 -10.27 -4.77
CA ASP A 528 -0.43 -10.92 -6.01
C ASP A 528 -1.60 -11.09 -6.98
N TYR A 529 -1.27 -11.22 -8.27
CA TYR A 529 -2.25 -11.46 -9.32
C TYR A 529 -3.21 -12.59 -8.92
N GLY A 530 -4.51 -12.39 -9.10
CA GLY A 530 -5.55 -13.37 -8.79
C GLY A 530 -5.90 -13.53 -7.32
N VAL A 531 -5.07 -13.02 -6.38
CA VAL A 531 -5.37 -12.99 -4.93
C VAL A 531 -6.46 -11.96 -4.65
N GLN A 532 -7.33 -12.28 -3.69
CA GLN A 532 -8.45 -11.44 -3.31
C GLN A 532 -8.30 -10.90 -1.88
N ALA A 533 -8.33 -9.58 -1.74
CA ALA A 533 -8.50 -8.92 -0.46
C ALA A 533 -9.99 -8.72 -0.16
N VAL A 534 -10.39 -8.92 1.09
CA VAL A 534 -11.76 -8.76 1.57
C VAL A 534 -11.73 -7.89 2.82
N MET A 535 -12.26 -6.69 2.69
CA MET A 535 -12.35 -5.66 3.71
C MET A 535 -13.73 -5.76 4.35
N LYS A 536 -13.77 -5.86 5.68
CA LYS A 536 -15.01 -5.84 6.47
C LYS A 536 -14.83 -4.94 7.70
N ILE A 537 -15.89 -4.25 8.12
CA ILE A 537 -15.88 -3.64 9.45
C ILE A 537 -15.89 -4.77 10.49
N ALA A 538 -14.99 -4.70 11.46
CA ALA A 538 -14.98 -5.62 12.59
C ALA A 538 -16.19 -5.32 13.48
N ASP A 539 -17.18 -6.22 13.49
CA ASP A 539 -18.43 -6.09 14.23
C ASP A 539 -18.37 -6.68 15.64
N GLU A 540 -17.43 -7.59 15.90
CA GLU A 540 -17.21 -8.15 17.23
C GLU A 540 -16.70 -7.08 18.22
N PRO A 541 -17.34 -6.93 19.41
CA PRO A 541 -16.98 -5.92 20.41
C PRO A 541 -15.51 -5.92 20.84
N LYS A 542 -14.85 -7.07 20.81
CA LYS A 542 -13.44 -7.23 21.20
C LYS A 542 -12.45 -6.53 20.25
N TYR A 543 -12.87 -6.26 19.01
CA TYR A 543 -12.06 -5.58 17.99
C TYR A 543 -12.39 -4.09 17.84
N VAL A 544 -13.44 -3.59 18.50
CA VAL A 544 -13.75 -2.16 18.55
C VAL A 544 -12.73 -1.45 19.43
N LEU A 545 -12.05 -0.44 18.89
CA LEU A 545 -11.03 0.28 19.63
C LEU A 545 -11.69 1.27 20.60
N ARG A 546 -11.47 1.09 21.89
CA ARG A 546 -11.94 2.00 22.94
C ARG A 546 -10.92 3.11 23.15
N THR A 547 -11.36 4.36 23.02
CA THR A 547 -10.50 5.54 23.17
C THR A 547 -11.13 6.55 24.14
N VAL A 548 -10.30 7.35 24.78
CA VAL A 548 -10.74 8.31 25.80
C VAL A 548 -11.18 9.62 25.15
N ASN A 549 -12.22 10.24 25.71
CA ASN A 549 -12.61 11.60 25.40
C ASN A 549 -12.78 12.44 26.67
N PHE A 550 -12.02 13.53 26.77
CA PHE A 550 -12.07 14.48 27.88
C PHE A 550 -12.98 15.69 27.63
N SER A 551 -13.65 15.76 26.47
CA SER A 551 -14.67 16.79 26.22
C SER A 551 -15.75 16.78 27.32
N PRO A 552 -16.23 17.96 27.74
CA PRO A 552 -17.25 18.09 28.78
C PRO A 552 -18.54 17.32 28.46
#